data_AF-A0A699XMW4-F1
#
_entry.id   AF-A0A699XMW4-F1
#
_cell.length_a   1.000
_cell.length_b   1.000
_cell.length_c   1.000
_cell.angle_alpha   90.00
_cell.angle_beta   90.00
_cell.angle_gamma   90.00
#
_symmetry.space_group_name_H-M   'P 1'
#
loop_
_entity.id
_entity.type
_entity.pdbx_description
1 polymer ?
#
loop_
_entity_poly.entity_id
_entity_poly.type
_entity_poly.pdbx_seq_one_letter_code
_entity_poly.pdbx_strand_id
1 'polypeptide(L)'
;ARDPRWGRIAEGSGEDPYLGSLIAAAMVKGYQTNSLSNKDAIMASVKHFALYGAAEGGRDYNTTDMSLIRMYNEYLPPYKAA
;
A
#
# COMPACT_ATOMS: atom_id res chain seq x y z
N ALA A 1 7.07 -3.28 -0.99
CA ALA A 1 7.89 -4.03 -0.01
C ALA A 1 9.25 -4.29 -0.63
N ARG A 2 10.31 -4.34 0.17
CA ARG A 2 11.71 -4.51 -0.30
C ARG A 2 12.40 -5.76 0.23
N ASP A 3 11.66 -6.61 0.93
CA ASP A 3 12.17 -7.86 1.45
C ASP A 3 11.42 -9.02 0.79
N PRO A 4 12.05 -9.77 -0.14
CA PRO A 4 11.39 -10.85 -0.86
C PRO A 4 11.03 -12.05 0.03
N ARG A 5 11.53 -12.10 1.27
CA ARG A 5 11.20 -13.17 2.23
C ARG A 5 9.79 -13.02 2.80
N TRP A 6 9.21 -11.82 2.76
CA TRP A 6 7.89 -11.55 3.32
C TRP A 6 6.79 -12.08 2.40
N GLY A 7 6.03 -13.09 2.84
CA GLY A 7 5.03 -13.78 2.01
C GLY A 7 3.94 -12.88 1.40
N ARG A 8 3.69 -11.71 2.01
CA ARG A 8 2.67 -10.76 1.54
C ARG A 8 3.14 -9.81 0.43
N ILE A 9 4.37 -9.96 -0.08
CA ILE A 9 4.80 -9.21 -1.27
C ILE A 9 3.87 -9.43 -2.47
N ALA A 10 3.23 -10.59 -2.55
CA ALA A 10 2.29 -10.96 -3.61
C ALA A 10 1.00 -10.12 -3.61
N GLU A 11 0.66 -9.48 -2.49
CA GLU A 11 -0.54 -8.63 -2.36
C GLU A 11 -0.28 -7.18 -2.78
N GLY A 12 0.99 -6.79 -2.91
CA GLY A 12 1.40 -5.43 -3.20
C GLY A 12 1.77 -5.19 -4.66
N SER A 13 2.35 -4.02 -4.92
CA SER A 13 2.73 -3.58 -6.27
C SER A 13 4.24 -3.28 -6.38
N GLY A 14 5.07 -4.13 -5.76
CA GLY A 14 6.53 -4.01 -5.81
C GLY A 14 7.11 -3.01 -4.81
N GLU A 15 8.22 -2.39 -5.18
CA GLU A 15 9.09 -1.60 -4.29
C GLU A 15 9.08 -0.09 -4.54
N ASP A 16 8.51 0.35 -5.66
CA ASP A 16 8.57 1.75 -6.12
C ASP A 16 7.37 2.57 -5.61
N PRO A 17 7.59 3.70 -4.88
CA PRO A 17 6.51 4.54 -4.38
C PRO A 17 5.67 5.18 -5.48
N TYR A 18 6.26 5.52 -6.63
CA TYR A 18 5.56 6.20 -7.72
C TYR A 18 4.56 5.24 -8.40
N LEU A 19 5.03 4.09 -8.86
CA LEU A 19 4.20 3.03 -9.43
C LEU A 19 3.14 2.55 -8.44
N GLY A 20 3.51 2.32 -7.18
CA GLY A 20 2.58 1.93 -6.13
C GLY A 20 1.46 2.95 -5.91
N SER A 21 1.77 4.25 -6.00
CA SER A 21 0.78 5.32 -5.90
C SER A 21 -0.18 5.37 -7.09
N LEU A 22 0.32 5.15 -8.31
CA LEU A 22 -0.54 5.09 -9.50
C LEU A 22 -1.50 3.90 -9.45
N ILE A 23 -1.02 2.73 -9.01
CA ILE A 23 -1.86 1.53 -8.87
C ILE A 23 -2.89 1.73 -7.75
N ALA A 24 -2.49 2.29 -6.60
CA ALA A 24 -3.40 2.58 -5.50
C ALA A 24 -4.58 3.46 -5.95
N ALA A 25 -4.29 4.57 -6.64
CA ALA A 25 -5.32 5.47 -7.18
C ALA A 25 -6.21 4.77 -8.21
N ALA A 26 -5.63 3.94 -9.10
CA ALA A 26 -6.37 3.19 -10.11
C ALA A 26 -7.32 2.16 -9.48
N MET A 27 -6.87 1.45 -8.43
CA MET A 27 -7.68 0.47 -7.71
C MET A 27 -8.86 1.13 -6.98
N VAL A 28 -8.61 2.22 -6.24
CA VAL A 28 -9.68 2.96 -5.55
C VAL A 28 -10.70 3.50 -6.53
N LYS A 29 -10.25 4.12 -7.63
CA LYS A 29 -11.14 4.61 -8.69
C LYS A 29 -11.94 3.49 -9.34
N GLY A 30 -11.31 2.34 -9.58
CA GLY A 30 -11.98 1.16 -10.17
C GLY A 30 -13.10 0.62 -9.29
N TYR A 31 -12.83 0.45 -7.99
CA TYR A 31 -13.82 -0.07 -7.04
C TYR A 31 -14.96 0.92 -6.77
N GLN A 32 -14.64 2.21 -6.61
CA GLN A 32 -15.62 3.22 -6.20
C GLN A 32 -16.33 3.90 -7.38
N THR A 33 -15.91 3.59 -8.62
CA THR A 33 -16.44 4.18 -9.85
C THR A 33 -16.40 5.72 -9.83
N ASN A 34 -17.42 6.39 -10.39
CA ASN A 34 -17.59 7.84 -10.30
C ASN A 34 -18.44 8.29 -9.10
N SER A 35 -19.17 7.37 -8.45
CA SER A 35 -20.01 7.66 -7.28
C SER A 35 -20.23 6.38 -6.47
N LEU A 36 -20.10 6.48 -5.14
CA LEU A 36 -20.39 5.38 -4.22
C LEU A 36 -21.87 5.00 -4.16
N SER A 37 -22.77 5.83 -4.69
CA SER A 37 -24.19 5.51 -4.79
C SER A 37 -24.52 4.62 -6.00
N ASN A 38 -23.54 4.37 -6.88
CA ASN A 38 -23.75 3.50 -8.03
C ASN A 38 -23.96 2.05 -7.59
N LYS A 39 -24.84 1.32 -8.28
CA LYS A 39 -25.20 -0.07 -7.96
C LYS A 39 -24.03 -1.05 -8.06
N ASP A 40 -23.00 -0.69 -8.82
CA ASP A 40 -21.80 -1.47 -9.10
C ASP A 40 -20.55 -0.93 -8.37
N ALA A 41 -20.70 0.11 -7.54
CA ALA A 41 -19.62 0.63 -6.71
C ALA A 41 -19.53 -0.12 -5.38
N ILE A 42 -18.30 -0.36 -4.93
CA ILE A 42 -18.01 -0.83 -3.57
C ILE A 42 -16.99 0.11 -2.92
N MET A 43 -17.15 0.37 -1.63
CA MET A 43 -16.20 1.19 -0.88
C MET A 43 -14.83 0.48 -0.80
N ALA A 44 -13.78 1.17 -1.23
CA ALA A 44 -12.42 0.67 -1.10
C ALA A 44 -11.88 0.96 0.31
N SER A 45 -11.15 0.00 0.89
CA SER A 45 -10.44 0.19 2.15
C SER A 45 -8.95 -0.02 1.91
N VAL A 46 -8.19 1.07 1.80
CA VAL A 46 -6.73 0.98 1.65
C VAL A 46 -6.12 0.35 2.90
N LYS A 47 -5.15 -0.54 2.70
CA LYS A 47 -4.47 -1.28 3.76
C LYS A 47 -3.02 -1.55 3.36
N HIS A 48 -2.12 -1.89 4.28
CA HIS A 48 -2.27 -1.92 5.73
C HIS A 48 -1.57 -0.68 6.28
N PHE A 49 -2.34 0.30 6.76
CA PHE A 49 -1.78 1.57 7.22
C PHE A 49 -1.08 1.35 8.58
N ALA A 50 0.25 1.47 8.69
CA ALA A 50 1.23 1.75 7.63
C ALA A 50 2.50 0.90 7.79
N LEU A 51 3.39 0.97 6.78
CA LEU A 51 4.75 0.42 6.81
C LEU A 51 4.85 -1.11 6.97
N TYR A 52 3.74 -1.84 6.89
CA TYR A 52 3.68 -3.27 7.21
C TYR A 52 4.66 -4.13 6.40
N GLY A 53 4.97 -3.74 5.15
CA GLY A 53 5.95 -4.43 4.31
C GLY A 53 7.42 -4.16 4.64
N ALA A 54 7.73 -3.51 5.76
CA ALA A 54 9.07 -3.27 6.28
C ALA A 54 9.40 -4.13 7.52
N ALA A 55 8.61 -5.18 7.77
CA ALA A 55 8.83 -6.09 8.90
C ALA A 55 10.23 -6.72 8.88
N GLU A 56 10.94 -6.63 10.00
CA GLU A 56 12.31 -7.09 10.14
C GLU A 56 12.48 -8.56 9.78
N GLY A 57 13.52 -8.85 9.00
CA GLY A 57 13.82 -10.20 8.52
C GLY A 57 12.77 -10.78 7.57
N GLY A 58 11.84 -9.96 7.07
CA GLY A 58 10.72 -10.40 6.23
C GLY A 58 9.76 -11.34 6.96
N ARG A 59 9.80 -11.37 8.29
CA ARG A 59 8.90 -12.21 9.10
C ARG A 59 7.59 -11.47 9.28
N ASP A 60 6.50 -12.10 8.86
CA ASP A 60 5.19 -11.47 8.98
C ASP A 60 4.90 -11.08 10.44
N TYR A 61 4.24 -9.94 10.62
CA TYR A 61 3.92 -9.32 11.92
C TYR A 61 5.10 -8.84 12.77
N ASN A 62 6.34 -8.94 12.29
CA ASN A 62 7.51 -8.54 13.07
C ASN A 62 7.66 -7.01 13.14
N THR A 63 8.62 -6.56 13.96
CA THR A 63 8.97 -5.14 14.15
C THR A 63 9.19 -4.40 12.83
N THR A 64 8.72 -3.16 12.79
CA THR A 64 9.06 -2.18 11.75
C THR A 64 9.63 -0.94 12.43
N ASP A 65 10.83 -0.54 12.02
CA ASP A 65 11.49 0.70 12.46
C ASP A 65 12.10 1.43 11.26
N MET A 66 11.98 2.76 11.24
CA MET A 66 12.63 3.63 10.24
C MET A 66 12.55 5.10 10.61
N SER A 67 13.39 5.92 9.98
CA SER A 67 13.33 7.38 10.10
C SER A 67 12.10 7.98 9.40
N LEU A 68 11.63 9.13 9.91
CA LEU A 68 10.52 9.87 9.30
C LEU A 68 10.78 10.22 7.84
N ILE A 69 12.02 10.60 7.49
CA ILE A 69 12.37 10.95 6.12
C ILE A 69 12.17 9.77 5.16
N ARG A 70 12.54 8.55 5.58
CA ARG A 70 12.28 7.33 4.81
C ARG A 70 10.78 7.06 4.73
N MET A 71 10.03 7.19 5.82
CA MET A 71 8.58 6.99 5.80
C MET A 71 7.90 7.86 4.73
N TYR A 72 8.15 9.16 4.75
CA TYR A 72 7.47 10.13 3.88
C TYR A 72 7.86 10.00 2.40
N ASN A 73 9.11 9.67 2.09
CA ASN A 73 9.56 9.56 0.70
C ASN A 73 9.34 8.17 0.10
N GLU A 74 9.43 7.11 0.92
CA GLU A 74 9.59 5.75 0.40
C GLU A 74 8.44 4.80 0.72
N TYR A 75 7.60 5.08 1.73
CA TYR A 75 6.55 4.14 2.17
C TYR A 75 5.15 4.73 2.22
N LEU A 76 5.00 5.98 2.66
CA LEU A 76 3.70 6.64 2.79
C LEU A 76 3.02 7.08 1.46
N PRO A 77 3.73 7.35 0.33
CA PRO A 77 3.08 7.87 -0.87
C PRO A 77 1.88 7.05 -1.39
N PRO A 78 1.91 5.71 -1.45
CA PRO A 78 0.77 4.93 -1.94
C PRO A 78 -0.50 5.06 -1.09
N TYR A 79 -0.35 5.22 0.23
CA TYR A 79 -1.49 5.41 1.13
C TYR A 79 -2.13 6.79 0.97
N LYS A 80 -1.31 7.81 0.66
CA LYS A 80 -1.79 9.17 0.37
C LYS A 80 -2.51 9.24 -0.98
N ALA A 81 -2.16 8.37 -1.92
CA ALA A 81 -2.73 8.34 -3.27
C ALA A 81 -4.04 7.53 -3.37
N ALA A 82 -4.28 6.61 -2.43
CA ALA A 82 -5.54 5.89 -2.28
C ALA A 82 -6.63 6.81 -1.70
#